data_AF-A0A2V9JWV6-F1
#
_entry.id   AF-A0A2V9JWV6-F1
#
_cell.length_a   1.000
_cell.length_b   1.000
_cell.length_c   1.000
_cell.angle_alpha   90.00
_cell.angle_beta   90.00
_cell.angle_gamma   90.00
#
_symmetry.space_group_name_H-M   'P 1'
#
loop_
_entity.id
_entity.type
_entity.pdbx_description
1 polymer ?
#
loop_
_entity_poly.entity_id
_entity_poly.type
_entity_poly.pdbx_seq_one_letter_code
_entity_poly.pdbx_strand_id
1 'polypeptide(L)'
;KVYAKADTFASWQFGTIPYLPCPYQWHARYQALETYGVNGTLESWSNGYKPNFIAEMRAWYCWSEAPPLEDLLHAIARRDFGAGAANMVLKAWDHFSRAIRLVPDTGPYMGTNNAVGNPLFFQPPPARTATFNYSWQDQLKWMGPFGGEINPYWPFTVSRMVFYPDFSNQTNRSELYARSVSGIGSSKGQEGRGLKVLPVFVKYLKLAADEMEEGLKLYRKAALLSPAAKRRRAVREVVVAEQIQRMLLSNRAILEFEDLRLQLARETDSGKAKTLLDRMETILRTEIARTELSLTAASRDSRLGFQFEQDYVYTPYSLREKLALMRETLEKQLPASPR
;
A
#
# COMPACT_ATOMS: atom_id res chain seq x y z
N LYS A 1 31.27 8.93 -17.81
CA LYS A 1 30.48 7.81 -17.23
C LYS A 1 29.34 8.41 -16.43
N VAL A 2 28.10 7.94 -16.61
CA VAL A 2 26.90 8.41 -15.90
C VAL A 2 26.53 7.39 -14.83
N TYR A 3 26.34 7.86 -13.60
CA TYR A 3 25.87 7.03 -12.49
C TYR A 3 24.55 7.58 -11.97
N ALA A 4 23.57 6.71 -11.73
CA ALA A 4 22.23 7.12 -11.31
C ALA A 4 21.84 6.48 -9.98
N LYS A 5 21.11 7.24 -9.17
CA LYS A 5 20.36 6.66 -8.03
C LYS A 5 19.12 5.94 -8.59
N ALA A 6 19.02 4.63 -8.37
CA ALA A 6 17.95 3.81 -8.92
C ALA A 6 16.86 3.45 -7.90
N ASP A 7 17.13 3.43 -6.59
CA ASP A 7 16.13 3.05 -5.56
C ASP A 7 15.40 1.74 -5.93
N THR A 8 16.16 0.65 -6.00
CA THR A 8 15.69 -0.69 -6.37
C THR A 8 15.29 -1.50 -5.14
N PHE A 9 14.52 -2.57 -5.37
CA PHE A 9 14.07 -3.59 -4.42
C PHE A 9 12.84 -3.15 -3.65
N ALA A 10 12.84 -1.97 -3.05
CA ALA A 10 11.66 -1.27 -2.58
C ALA A 10 11.96 0.22 -2.65
N SER A 11 10.99 1.05 -3.01
CA SER A 11 11.16 2.49 -2.98
C SER A 11 10.37 3.07 -1.81
N TRP A 12 10.39 4.39 -1.74
CA TRP A 12 9.47 5.19 -0.93
C TRP A 12 7.99 4.85 -1.17
N GLN A 13 7.65 4.40 -2.38
CA GLN A 13 6.39 3.74 -2.69
C GLN A 13 6.54 2.27 -2.27
N PHE A 14 5.76 1.85 -1.27
CA PHE A 14 5.87 0.54 -0.57
C PHE A 14 7.09 0.35 0.34
N GLY A 15 7.52 1.39 1.04
CA GLY A 15 8.65 1.33 2.00
C GLY A 15 8.42 0.41 3.21
N THR A 16 7.18 0.01 3.50
CA THR A 16 6.83 -0.93 4.58
C THR A 16 6.81 -2.40 4.15
N ILE A 17 7.13 -2.66 2.88
CA ILE A 17 7.27 -4.00 2.30
C ILE A 17 8.76 -4.28 2.09
N PRO A 18 9.25 -5.50 2.34
CA PRO A 18 10.69 -5.78 2.23
C PRO A 18 11.26 -5.60 0.83
N TYR A 19 10.48 -5.99 -0.19
CA TYR A 19 10.84 -5.85 -1.59
C TYR A 19 9.61 -6.01 -2.49
N LEU A 20 9.68 -5.55 -3.74
CA LEU A 20 8.65 -5.71 -4.76
C LEU A 20 8.97 -6.91 -5.67
N PRO A 21 8.17 -8.00 -5.66
CA PRO A 21 8.42 -9.24 -6.41
C PRO A 21 8.06 -9.10 -7.90
N CYS A 22 8.59 -8.07 -8.57
CA CYS A 22 8.28 -7.69 -9.95
C CYS A 22 9.52 -7.80 -10.87
N PRO A 23 10.14 -9.00 -10.99
CA PRO A 23 11.45 -9.14 -11.62
C PRO A 23 11.51 -8.64 -13.06
N TYR A 24 10.46 -8.86 -13.86
CA TYR A 24 10.43 -8.41 -15.26
C TYR A 24 10.37 -6.88 -15.36
N GLN A 25 9.61 -6.22 -14.48
CA GLN A 25 9.58 -4.76 -14.44
C GLN A 25 10.92 -4.16 -13.98
N TRP A 26 11.59 -4.81 -13.03
CA TRP A 26 12.94 -4.42 -12.62
C TRP A 26 13.96 -4.60 -13.74
N HIS A 27 13.95 -5.75 -14.42
CA HIS A 27 14.83 -6.00 -15.57
C HIS A 27 14.61 -4.98 -16.69
N ALA A 28 13.34 -4.72 -17.07
CA ALA A 28 13.01 -3.72 -18.09
C ALA A 28 13.52 -2.32 -17.73
N ARG A 29 13.48 -1.95 -16.44
CA ARG A 29 14.07 -0.69 -15.96
C ARG A 29 15.58 -0.64 -16.18
N TYR A 30 16.30 -1.73 -15.92
CA TYR A 30 17.75 -1.77 -16.15
C TYR A 30 18.13 -1.72 -17.62
N GLN A 31 17.39 -2.43 -18.48
CA GLN A 31 17.57 -2.34 -19.94
C GLN A 31 17.36 -0.90 -20.43
N ALA A 32 16.36 -0.20 -19.89
CA ALA A 32 16.13 1.21 -20.20
C ALA A 32 17.33 2.07 -19.75
N LEU A 33 17.82 1.91 -18.53
CA LEU A 33 18.98 2.66 -18.02
C LEU A 33 20.23 2.46 -18.90
N GLU A 34 20.50 1.21 -19.31
CA GLU A 34 21.61 0.89 -20.22
C GLU A 34 21.42 1.56 -21.59
N THR A 35 20.20 1.47 -22.16
CA THR A 35 19.85 2.12 -23.44
C THR A 35 20.09 3.64 -23.39
N TYR A 36 19.85 4.28 -22.25
CA TYR A 36 20.09 5.71 -22.03
C TYR A 36 21.53 6.03 -21.57
N GLY A 37 22.47 5.07 -21.63
CA GLY A 37 23.89 5.30 -21.37
C GLY A 37 24.28 5.42 -19.89
N VAL A 38 23.44 4.93 -18.96
CA VAL A 38 23.79 4.87 -17.53
C VAL A 38 24.78 3.73 -17.29
N ASN A 39 25.99 4.07 -16.81
CA ASN A 39 27.09 3.13 -16.61
C ASN A 39 27.07 2.42 -15.25
N GLY A 40 26.27 2.89 -14.31
CA GLY A 40 26.14 2.27 -13.01
C GLY A 40 25.03 2.87 -12.17
N THR A 41 24.60 2.11 -11.17
CA THR A 41 23.46 2.44 -10.34
C THR A 41 23.81 2.28 -8.86
N LEU A 42 23.40 3.26 -8.07
CA LEU A 42 23.25 3.09 -6.64
C LEU A 42 21.87 2.46 -6.42
N GLU A 43 21.85 1.15 -6.12
CA GLU A 43 20.61 0.38 -6.01
C GLU A 43 19.76 0.80 -4.81
N SER A 44 20.30 0.62 -3.61
CA SER A 44 19.62 0.95 -2.35
C SER A 44 20.30 2.13 -1.69
N TRP A 45 19.53 3.17 -1.35
CA TRP A 45 20.00 4.31 -0.56
C TRP A 45 19.25 4.44 0.77
N SER A 46 17.92 4.27 0.78
CA SER A 46 17.07 4.39 1.97
C SER A 46 16.07 3.25 2.18
N ASN A 47 15.87 2.36 1.20
CA ASN A 47 14.91 1.24 1.27
C ASN A 47 15.46 0.02 0.52
N GLY A 48 14.95 -1.19 0.81
CA GLY A 48 15.31 -2.40 0.06
C GLY A 48 16.50 -3.21 0.59
N TYR A 49 16.91 -3.01 1.84
CA TYR A 49 18.08 -3.68 2.46
C TYR A 49 17.86 -5.14 2.89
N LYS A 50 16.62 -5.63 2.84
CA LYS A 50 16.28 -6.97 3.34
C LYS A 50 16.68 -7.99 2.26
N PRO A 51 17.45 -9.05 2.58
CA PRO A 51 17.84 -10.07 1.60
C PRO A 51 16.63 -10.62 0.84
N ASN A 52 16.68 -10.55 -0.49
CA ASN A 52 15.59 -10.94 -1.37
C ASN A 52 16.13 -11.38 -2.74
N PHE A 53 15.31 -12.10 -3.51
CA PHE A 53 15.74 -12.66 -4.79
C PHE A 53 15.86 -11.61 -5.91
N ILE A 54 15.25 -10.42 -5.76
CA ILE A 54 15.44 -9.31 -6.72
C ILE A 54 16.84 -8.73 -6.57
N ALA A 55 17.36 -8.62 -5.34
CA ALA A 55 18.74 -8.23 -5.09
C ALA A 55 19.74 -9.25 -5.67
N GLU A 56 19.44 -10.54 -5.55
CA GLU A 56 20.21 -11.60 -6.21
C GLU A 56 20.16 -11.49 -7.74
N MET A 57 18.96 -11.30 -8.31
CA MET A 57 18.78 -11.08 -9.74
C MET A 57 19.61 -9.88 -10.20
N ARG A 58 19.57 -8.76 -9.46
CA ARG A 58 20.38 -7.59 -9.79
C ARG A 58 21.87 -7.88 -9.70
N ALA A 59 22.33 -8.60 -8.69
CA ALA A 59 23.75 -8.94 -8.54
C ALA A 59 24.30 -9.68 -9.78
N TRP A 60 23.51 -10.58 -10.39
CA TRP A 60 23.88 -11.22 -11.66
C TRP A 60 24.03 -10.21 -12.80
N TYR A 61 23.04 -9.33 -12.97
CA TYR A 61 23.02 -8.31 -14.01
C TYR A 61 23.95 -7.11 -13.77
N CYS A 62 24.80 -7.16 -12.73
CA CYS A 62 25.96 -6.28 -12.60
C CYS A 62 27.19 -6.80 -13.35
N TRP A 63 27.16 -8.05 -13.82
CA TRP A 63 28.24 -8.68 -14.59
C TRP A 63 27.85 -8.81 -16.07
N SER A 64 28.81 -8.63 -16.97
CA SER A 64 28.59 -8.71 -18.42
C SER A 64 28.18 -10.10 -18.92
N GLU A 65 28.46 -11.15 -18.15
CA GLU A 65 28.15 -12.55 -18.50
C GLU A 65 26.91 -13.08 -17.76
N ALA A 66 26.00 -12.19 -17.36
CA ALA A 66 24.74 -12.58 -16.72
C ALA A 66 23.96 -13.56 -17.64
N PRO A 67 23.40 -14.66 -17.09
CA PRO A 67 22.57 -15.57 -17.88
C PRO A 67 21.30 -14.90 -18.39
N PRO A 68 20.65 -15.45 -19.43
CA PRO A 68 19.33 -15.00 -19.88
C PRO A 68 18.34 -14.92 -18.71
N LEU A 69 17.48 -13.88 -18.71
CA LEU A 69 16.63 -13.57 -17.56
C LEU A 69 15.73 -14.75 -17.18
N GLU A 70 15.11 -15.37 -18.18
CA GLU A 70 14.22 -16.52 -17.98
C GLU A 70 14.96 -17.69 -17.31
N ASP A 71 16.19 -17.99 -17.73
CA ASP A 71 16.99 -19.06 -17.14
C ASP A 71 17.34 -18.76 -15.69
N LEU A 72 17.72 -17.51 -15.39
CA LEU A 72 18.01 -17.06 -14.03
C LEU A 72 16.78 -17.16 -13.12
N LEU A 73 15.65 -16.58 -13.56
CA LEU A 73 14.41 -16.60 -12.79
C LEU A 73 13.90 -18.02 -12.60
N HIS A 74 14.00 -18.88 -13.63
CA HIS A 74 13.65 -20.28 -13.53
C HIS A 74 14.53 -21.01 -12.51
N ALA A 75 15.84 -20.77 -12.49
CA ALA A 75 16.75 -21.33 -11.49
C ALA A 75 16.39 -20.88 -10.06
N ILE A 76 16.12 -19.59 -9.84
CA ILE A 76 15.68 -19.04 -8.56
C ILE A 76 14.35 -19.68 -8.12
N ALA A 77 13.37 -19.78 -9.02
CA ALA A 77 12.07 -20.38 -8.72
C ALA A 77 12.20 -21.88 -8.36
N ARG A 78 13.02 -22.64 -9.09
CA ARG A 78 13.33 -24.04 -8.77
C ARG A 78 14.01 -24.18 -7.41
N ARG A 79 14.91 -23.26 -7.06
CA ARG A 79 15.56 -23.23 -5.75
C ARG A 79 14.56 -22.99 -4.64
N ASP A 80 13.69 -21.98 -4.78
CA ASP A 80 12.86 -21.48 -3.68
C ASP A 80 11.51 -22.20 -3.54
N PHE A 81 10.92 -22.64 -4.65
CA PHE A 81 9.63 -23.33 -4.69
C PHE A 81 9.75 -24.80 -5.09
N GLY A 82 10.83 -25.20 -5.75
CA GLY A 82 11.03 -26.56 -6.24
C GLY A 82 10.73 -26.73 -7.72
N ALA A 83 11.25 -27.81 -8.31
CA ALA A 83 11.23 -28.03 -9.75
C ALA A 83 9.82 -28.05 -10.35
N GLY A 84 8.86 -28.70 -9.69
CA GLY A 84 7.47 -28.82 -10.17
C GLY A 84 6.65 -27.53 -10.12
N ALA A 85 7.14 -26.49 -9.43
CA ALA A 85 6.40 -25.24 -9.23
C ALA A 85 6.99 -24.05 -10.01
N ALA A 86 8.17 -24.20 -10.61
CA ALA A 86 8.93 -23.08 -11.19
C ALA A 86 8.15 -22.30 -12.27
N ASN A 87 7.53 -22.99 -13.23
CA ASN A 87 6.74 -22.35 -14.28
C ASN A 87 5.53 -21.56 -13.75
N MET A 88 4.93 -22.00 -12.63
CA MET A 88 3.83 -21.26 -11.99
C MET A 88 4.34 -19.98 -11.34
N VAL A 89 5.53 -20.04 -10.72
CA VAL A 89 6.17 -18.89 -10.10
C VAL A 89 6.54 -17.83 -11.13
N LEU A 90 7.12 -18.23 -12.27
CA LEU A 90 7.47 -17.30 -13.35
C LEU A 90 6.24 -16.56 -13.89
N LYS A 91 5.13 -17.30 -14.09
CA LYS A 91 3.84 -16.68 -14.47
C LYS A 91 3.30 -15.74 -13.40
N ALA A 92 3.40 -16.11 -12.12
CA ALA A 92 2.99 -15.23 -11.03
C ALA A 92 3.81 -13.92 -11.01
N TRP A 93 5.12 -14.01 -11.19
CA TRP A 93 6.00 -12.84 -11.26
C TRP A 93 5.74 -11.96 -12.49
N ASP A 94 5.30 -12.53 -13.61
CA ASP A 94 4.83 -11.77 -14.78
C ASP A 94 3.57 -10.95 -14.43
N HIS A 95 2.57 -11.59 -13.83
CA HIS A 95 1.37 -10.90 -13.33
C HIS A 95 1.73 -9.76 -12.35
N PHE A 96 2.61 -9.99 -11.38
CA PHE A 96 3.05 -8.94 -10.45
C PHE A 96 3.75 -7.77 -11.17
N SER A 97 4.57 -8.08 -12.17
CA SER A 97 5.28 -7.08 -12.98
C SER A 97 4.32 -6.26 -13.86
N ARG A 98 3.21 -6.85 -14.33
CA ARG A 98 2.13 -6.13 -15.01
C ARG A 98 1.30 -5.30 -14.03
N ALA A 99 1.00 -5.83 -12.85
CA ALA A 99 0.18 -5.17 -11.84
C ALA A 99 0.81 -3.87 -11.31
N ILE A 100 2.12 -3.87 -11.02
CA ILE A 100 2.79 -2.70 -10.45
C ILE A 100 2.74 -1.48 -11.38
N ARG A 101 2.64 -1.69 -12.71
CA ARG A 101 2.49 -0.63 -13.71
C ARG A 101 1.12 0.06 -13.68
N LEU A 102 0.13 -0.56 -13.04
CA LEU A 102 -1.22 -0.04 -12.89
C LEU A 102 -1.40 0.76 -11.61
N VAL A 103 -0.43 0.76 -10.68
CA VAL A 103 -0.53 1.46 -9.40
C VAL A 103 -0.46 2.98 -9.63
N PRO A 104 -1.53 3.73 -9.31
CA PRO A 104 -1.58 5.18 -9.57
C PRO A 104 -0.96 6.02 -8.45
N ASP A 105 -0.63 5.41 -7.31
CA ASP A 105 -0.07 6.07 -6.13
C ASP A 105 1.45 6.11 -6.21
N THR A 106 1.99 7.30 -6.45
CA THR A 106 3.44 7.52 -6.63
C THR A 106 4.10 8.19 -5.41
N GLY A 107 3.40 8.33 -4.28
CA GLY A 107 3.92 9.09 -3.14
C GLY A 107 4.33 8.23 -1.93
N PRO A 108 5.23 8.73 -1.06
CA PRO A 108 5.59 8.12 0.22
C PRO A 108 4.51 8.37 1.30
N TYR A 109 3.26 8.04 1.00
CA TYR A 109 2.12 8.32 1.87
C TYR A 109 1.41 7.05 2.31
N MET A 110 0.34 7.24 3.07
CA MET A 110 -0.52 6.21 3.64
C MET A 110 -0.90 5.11 2.65
N GLY A 111 -1.17 5.42 1.36
CA GLY A 111 -1.81 4.49 0.44
C GLY A 111 -0.98 3.26 0.07
N THR A 112 0.33 3.42 -0.13
CA THR A 112 1.24 2.30 -0.45
C THR A 112 2.09 1.86 0.75
N ASN A 113 2.10 2.62 1.84
CA ASN A 113 2.91 2.32 3.01
C ASN A 113 2.09 1.85 4.22
N ASN A 114 0.90 2.38 4.44
CA ASN A 114 0.17 2.15 5.69
C ASN A 114 -1.33 1.87 5.53
N ALA A 115 -1.87 1.72 4.32
CA ALA A 115 -3.30 1.55 4.12
C ALA A 115 -3.87 0.36 4.93
N VAL A 116 -3.10 -0.73 5.04
CA VAL A 116 -3.46 -1.89 5.90
C VAL A 116 -3.56 -1.52 7.39
N GLY A 117 -2.76 -0.57 7.89
CA GLY A 117 -2.75 -0.08 9.26
C GLY A 117 -3.56 1.22 9.48
N ASN A 118 -4.14 1.78 8.43
CA ASN A 118 -4.85 3.04 8.48
C ASN A 118 -6.29 2.90 8.99
N PRO A 119 -6.78 3.86 9.78
CA PRO A 119 -8.14 3.85 10.28
C PRO A 119 -9.18 4.15 9.20
N LEU A 120 -10.40 3.65 9.40
CA LEU A 120 -11.60 4.10 8.68
C LEU A 120 -12.50 4.79 9.70
N PHE A 121 -12.42 6.12 9.78
CA PHE A 121 -13.22 6.89 10.73
C PHE A 121 -14.58 7.25 10.14
N PHE A 122 -15.65 6.89 10.83
CA PHE A 122 -16.99 7.40 10.55
C PHE A 122 -17.32 8.65 11.38
N GLN A 123 -16.95 8.63 12.66
CA GLN A 123 -17.06 9.75 13.59
C GLN A 123 -15.67 10.17 14.11
N PRO A 124 -15.53 11.40 14.64
CA PRO A 124 -14.30 11.82 15.31
C PRO A 124 -14.03 10.93 16.53
N PRO A 125 -12.89 10.20 16.57
CA PRO A 125 -12.54 9.41 17.74
C PRO A 125 -12.04 10.32 18.89
N PRO A 126 -12.01 9.83 20.14
CA PRO A 126 -11.36 10.56 21.23
C PRO A 126 -9.87 10.74 20.95
N ALA A 127 -9.32 11.88 21.40
CA ALA A 127 -7.88 12.12 21.32
C ALA A 127 -7.12 11.14 22.22
N ARG A 128 -6.03 10.58 21.70
CA ARG A 128 -5.16 9.60 22.35
C ARG A 128 -3.78 10.15 22.69
N THR A 129 -3.45 11.34 22.20
CA THR A 129 -2.23 12.08 22.53
C THR A 129 -2.56 13.54 22.86
N ALA A 130 -1.53 14.32 23.17
CA ALA A 130 -1.67 15.74 23.48
C ALA A 130 -2.33 16.52 22.33
N THR A 131 -3.35 17.31 22.68
CA THR A 131 -3.94 18.34 21.82
C THR A 131 -3.80 19.68 22.53
N PHE A 132 -3.36 20.73 21.84
CA PHE A 132 -3.15 22.07 22.42
C PHE A 132 -4.36 22.99 22.21
N ASN A 133 -5.57 22.47 22.45
CA ASN A 133 -6.82 23.24 22.25
C ASN A 133 -7.06 24.31 23.32
N TYR A 134 -6.40 24.20 24.48
CA TYR A 134 -6.57 25.09 25.64
C TYR A 134 -5.21 25.51 26.24
N SER A 135 -4.20 25.70 25.38
CA SER A 135 -2.85 26.10 25.76
C SER A 135 -2.64 27.62 25.64
N TRP A 136 -1.59 28.15 26.26
CA TRP A 136 -1.11 29.53 26.06
C TRP A 136 -0.63 29.80 24.62
N GLN A 137 -0.45 28.75 23.81
CA GLN A 137 -0.10 28.81 22.40
C GLN A 137 -1.22 28.23 21.52
N ASP A 138 -1.54 28.92 20.44
CA ASP A 138 -2.55 28.51 19.45
C ASP A 138 -2.14 27.20 18.75
N GLN A 139 -3.04 26.20 18.71
CA GLN A 139 -2.82 24.91 18.04
C GLN A 139 -2.40 25.09 16.57
N LEU A 140 -2.99 26.04 15.83
CA LEU A 140 -2.62 26.34 14.45
C LEU A 140 -1.19 26.89 14.35
N LYS A 141 -0.76 27.68 15.35
CA LYS A 141 0.64 28.16 15.44
C LYS A 141 1.62 27.05 15.82
N TRP A 142 1.25 26.16 16.74
CA TRP A 142 2.06 24.98 17.09
C TRP A 142 2.20 24.02 15.91
N MET A 143 1.13 23.84 15.13
CA MET A 143 1.17 23.06 13.91
C MET A 143 2.12 23.66 12.86
N GLY A 144 2.28 25.00 12.80
CA GLY A 144 3.23 25.64 11.89
C GLY A 144 3.03 25.25 10.40
N PRO A 145 4.00 25.55 9.52
CA PRO A 145 3.91 25.23 8.08
C PRO A 145 3.97 23.73 7.77
N PHE A 146 4.61 22.94 8.64
CA PHE A 146 4.87 21.51 8.44
C PHE A 146 3.86 20.60 9.17
N GLY A 147 2.93 21.17 9.95
CA GLY A 147 2.10 20.43 10.90
C GLY A 147 2.92 20.06 12.14
N GLY A 148 2.28 19.84 13.28
CA GLY A 148 2.94 19.28 14.46
C GLY A 148 3.35 17.80 14.28
N GLU A 149 3.30 17.31 13.04
CA GLU A 149 3.51 15.96 12.49
C GLU A 149 2.87 14.77 13.24
N ILE A 150 2.10 15.05 14.28
CA ILE A 150 1.43 14.08 15.15
C ILE A 150 -0.06 14.09 14.84
N ASN A 151 -0.61 12.91 14.55
CA ASN A 151 -2.05 12.70 14.49
C ASN A 151 -2.55 12.37 15.91
N PRO A 152 -3.44 13.19 16.52
CA PRO A 152 -3.84 12.96 17.90
C PRO A 152 -4.81 11.80 18.11
N TYR A 153 -5.31 11.23 17.04
CA TYR A 153 -6.38 10.24 17.05
C TYR A 153 -5.92 8.82 16.70
N TRP A 154 -4.69 8.66 16.19
CA TRP A 154 -4.17 7.37 15.75
C TRP A 154 -2.78 7.09 16.35
N PRO A 155 -2.52 5.88 16.86
CA PRO A 155 -1.27 5.60 17.56
C PRO A 155 -0.05 5.55 16.64
N PHE A 156 1.02 6.24 17.08
CA PHE A 156 2.43 6.03 16.73
C PHE A 156 2.75 5.89 15.23
N THR A 157 2.37 6.86 14.41
CA THR A 157 2.86 6.95 13.03
C THR A 157 2.86 8.39 12.55
N VAL A 158 3.78 8.74 11.65
CA VAL A 158 3.91 10.11 11.15
C VAL A 158 2.66 10.55 10.38
N SER A 159 2.31 11.83 10.47
CA SER A 159 1.08 12.40 9.88
C SER A 159 0.84 12.00 8.42
N ARG A 160 1.88 12.04 7.55
CA ARG A 160 1.78 11.68 6.12
C ARG A 160 1.41 10.20 5.86
N MET A 161 1.61 9.34 6.85
CA MET A 161 1.27 7.91 6.80
C MET A 161 -0.12 7.62 7.38
N VAL A 162 -0.85 8.62 7.86
CA VAL A 162 -2.26 8.49 8.29
C VAL A 162 -3.18 9.23 7.34
N PHE A 163 -4.23 8.56 6.90
CA PHE A 163 -5.37 9.20 6.28
C PHE A 163 -6.32 9.70 7.37
N TYR A 164 -6.50 11.01 7.41
CA TYR A 164 -7.40 11.67 8.35
C TYR A 164 -8.49 12.43 7.58
N PRO A 165 -9.77 12.08 7.78
CA PRO A 165 -10.87 12.67 7.05
C PRO A 165 -11.13 14.12 7.48
N ASP A 166 -11.90 14.85 6.69
CA ASP A 166 -12.42 16.15 7.10
C ASP A 166 -13.78 15.97 7.78
N PHE A 167 -13.80 15.96 9.11
CA PHE A 167 -15.02 15.80 9.89
C PHE A 167 -15.99 17.00 9.80
N SER A 168 -15.55 18.15 9.26
CA SER A 168 -16.46 19.26 8.95
C SER A 168 -17.30 19.01 7.69
N ASN A 169 -16.97 17.97 6.91
CA ASN A 169 -17.64 17.60 5.65
C ASN A 169 -17.59 18.70 4.57
N GLN A 170 -16.61 19.60 4.65
CA GLN A 170 -16.42 20.67 3.68
C GLN A 170 -15.52 20.22 2.52
N THR A 171 -14.54 19.36 2.81
CA THR A 171 -13.48 18.97 1.87
C THR A 171 -13.50 17.47 1.59
N ASN A 172 -13.39 17.09 0.31
CA ASN A 172 -13.17 15.69 -0.05
C ASN A 172 -11.69 15.32 0.07
N ARG A 173 -11.29 14.76 1.22
CA ARG A 173 -9.91 14.32 1.47
C ARG A 173 -9.47 13.19 0.53
N SER A 174 -10.37 12.32 0.09
CA SER A 174 -10.06 11.25 -0.86
C SER A 174 -9.68 11.79 -2.24
N GLU A 175 -10.44 12.77 -2.75
CA GLU A 175 -10.13 13.43 -4.03
C GLU A 175 -8.81 14.20 -3.95
N LEU A 176 -8.56 14.92 -2.85
CA LEU A 176 -7.29 15.62 -2.66
C LEU A 176 -6.10 14.65 -2.58
N TYR A 177 -6.27 13.52 -1.88
CA TYR A 177 -5.25 12.48 -1.83
C TYR A 177 -4.93 11.93 -3.23
N ALA A 178 -5.96 11.52 -3.97
CA ALA A 178 -5.82 10.96 -5.31
C ALA A 178 -5.10 11.92 -6.27
N ARG A 179 -5.41 13.22 -6.22
CA ARG A 179 -4.72 14.26 -7.01
C ARG A 179 -3.25 14.41 -6.63
N SER A 180 -2.99 14.53 -5.33
CA SER A 180 -1.65 14.76 -4.80
C SER A 180 -0.69 13.66 -5.22
N VAL A 181 -1.07 12.39 -5.01
CA VAL A 181 -0.15 11.26 -5.22
C VAL A 181 -0.10 10.73 -6.65
N SER A 182 -1.04 11.11 -7.52
CA SER A 182 -0.99 10.80 -8.96
C SER A 182 -0.29 11.88 -9.79
N GLY A 183 -0.08 13.07 -9.23
CA GLY A 183 0.42 14.24 -9.95
C GLY A 183 -0.60 14.89 -10.89
N ILE A 184 -1.85 14.44 -10.92
CA ILE A 184 -2.89 15.00 -11.79
C ILE A 184 -3.45 16.28 -11.16
N GLY A 185 -3.20 17.42 -11.81
CA GLY A 185 -3.63 18.74 -11.35
C GLY A 185 -2.73 19.39 -10.30
N SER A 186 -1.52 18.86 -10.09
CA SER A 186 -0.50 19.44 -9.19
C SER A 186 0.42 20.46 -9.88
N SER A 187 0.39 20.57 -11.21
CA SER A 187 1.08 21.61 -11.96
C SER A 187 0.28 22.92 -11.89
N LYS A 188 1.00 24.05 -11.80
CA LYS A 188 0.52 25.43 -11.56
C LYS A 188 -0.50 26.01 -12.58
N GLY A 189 -1.09 25.17 -13.45
CA GLY A 189 -2.14 25.55 -14.40
C GLY A 189 -3.55 25.30 -13.86
N GLN A 190 -4.54 25.97 -14.44
CA GLN A 190 -5.96 25.71 -14.17
C GLN A 190 -6.46 24.39 -14.80
N GLU A 191 -5.62 23.71 -15.58
CA GLU A 191 -5.94 22.47 -16.27
C GLU A 191 -6.25 21.34 -15.27
N GLY A 192 -7.39 20.68 -15.45
CA GLY A 192 -7.78 19.52 -14.66
C GLY A 192 -8.42 19.80 -13.29
N ARG A 193 -8.64 21.08 -12.90
CA ARG A 193 -9.34 21.41 -11.64
C ARG A 193 -10.78 20.88 -11.58
N GLY A 194 -11.45 20.73 -12.73
CA GLY A 194 -12.79 20.15 -12.83
C GLY A 194 -12.84 18.63 -12.98
N LEU A 195 -11.71 17.96 -13.22
CA LEU A 195 -11.67 16.51 -13.48
C LEU A 195 -11.74 15.74 -12.17
N LYS A 196 -12.76 14.92 -11.92
CA LYS A 196 -12.77 14.02 -10.76
C LYS A 196 -11.69 12.95 -10.92
N VAL A 197 -10.61 13.03 -10.15
CA VAL A 197 -9.47 12.11 -10.23
C VAL A 197 -9.73 10.83 -9.44
N LEU A 198 -10.44 10.92 -8.31
CA LEU A 198 -10.70 9.80 -7.42
C LEU A 198 -11.31 8.57 -8.12
N PRO A 199 -12.34 8.68 -9.01
CA PRO A 199 -12.91 7.51 -9.67
C PRO A 199 -11.89 6.75 -10.53
N VAL A 200 -11.01 7.48 -11.23
CA VAL A 200 -9.95 6.88 -12.07
C VAL A 200 -8.88 6.26 -11.18
N PHE A 201 -8.48 6.96 -10.11
CA PHE A 201 -7.51 6.47 -9.14
C PHE A 201 -7.96 5.14 -8.50
N VAL A 202 -9.19 5.09 -8.00
CA VAL A 202 -9.79 3.88 -7.41
C VAL A 202 -9.94 2.76 -8.43
N LYS A 203 -10.27 3.07 -9.70
CA LYS A 203 -10.29 2.09 -10.79
C LYS A 203 -8.92 1.45 -10.98
N TYR A 204 -7.85 2.24 -11.07
CA TYR A 204 -6.50 1.71 -11.28
C TYR A 204 -5.95 0.94 -10.07
N LEU A 205 -6.26 1.38 -8.84
CA LEU A 205 -5.97 0.58 -7.65
C LEU A 205 -6.63 -0.81 -7.71
N LYS A 206 -7.89 -0.86 -8.15
CA LYS A 206 -8.60 -2.13 -8.32
C LYS A 206 -7.96 -3.00 -9.41
N LEU A 207 -7.67 -2.44 -10.59
CA LEU A 207 -7.02 -3.17 -11.68
C LEU A 207 -5.66 -3.73 -11.26
N ALA A 208 -4.85 -2.95 -10.52
CA ALA A 208 -3.59 -3.42 -9.98
C ALA A 208 -3.79 -4.58 -8.97
N ALA A 209 -4.77 -4.46 -8.07
CA ALA A 209 -5.05 -5.51 -7.08
C ALA A 209 -5.61 -6.80 -7.70
N ASP A 210 -6.46 -6.67 -8.73
CA ASP A 210 -7.02 -7.81 -9.47
C ASP A 210 -5.90 -8.52 -10.27
N GLU A 211 -5.02 -7.77 -10.94
CA GLU A 211 -3.87 -8.33 -11.66
C GLU A 211 -2.88 -9.02 -10.70
N MET A 212 -2.66 -8.45 -9.51
CA MET A 212 -1.93 -9.11 -8.43
C MET A 212 -2.61 -10.42 -8.01
N GLU A 213 -3.95 -10.47 -7.95
CA GLU A 213 -4.70 -11.67 -7.55
C GLU A 213 -4.47 -12.83 -8.53
N GLU A 214 -4.46 -12.55 -9.84
CA GLU A 214 -4.19 -13.59 -10.84
C GLU A 214 -2.80 -14.22 -10.65
N GLY A 215 -1.79 -13.41 -10.34
CA GLY A 215 -0.48 -13.91 -9.93
C GLY A 215 -0.51 -14.68 -8.61
N LEU A 216 -1.23 -14.18 -7.60
CA LEU A 216 -1.32 -14.79 -6.27
C LEU A 216 -2.02 -16.15 -6.27
N LYS A 217 -3.00 -16.38 -7.15
CA LYS A 217 -3.59 -17.72 -7.35
C LYS A 217 -2.53 -18.75 -7.72
N LEU A 218 -1.66 -18.41 -8.68
CA LEU A 218 -0.55 -19.27 -9.10
C LEU A 218 0.52 -19.39 -8.01
N TYR A 219 0.83 -18.29 -7.33
CA TYR A 219 1.89 -18.25 -6.34
C TYR A 219 1.55 -19.04 -5.07
N ARG A 220 0.30 -18.95 -4.59
CA ARG A 220 -0.23 -19.78 -3.52
C ARG A 220 -0.19 -21.26 -3.88
N LYS A 221 -0.66 -21.61 -5.08
CA LYS A 221 -0.62 -23.00 -5.57
C LYS A 221 0.81 -23.53 -5.68
N ALA A 222 1.73 -22.73 -6.21
CA ALA A 222 3.15 -23.05 -6.28
C ALA A 222 3.72 -23.34 -4.88
N ALA A 223 3.44 -22.49 -3.88
CA ALA A 223 3.92 -22.69 -2.52
C ALA A 223 3.37 -23.96 -1.86
N LEU A 224 2.10 -24.31 -2.10
CA LEU A 224 1.50 -25.55 -1.58
C LEU A 224 2.13 -26.80 -2.19
N LEU A 225 2.37 -26.77 -3.50
CA LEU A 225 3.03 -27.85 -4.25
C LEU A 225 4.53 -27.97 -3.96
N SER A 226 5.15 -26.96 -3.34
CA SER A 226 6.56 -27.00 -2.96
C SER A 226 6.86 -28.21 -2.05
N PRO A 227 8.03 -28.87 -2.21
CA PRO A 227 8.50 -29.89 -1.29
C PRO A 227 8.51 -29.41 0.16
N ALA A 228 8.31 -30.32 1.12
CA ALA A 228 8.18 -29.98 2.54
C ALA A 228 9.34 -29.10 3.07
N ALA A 229 10.58 -29.41 2.67
CA ALA A 229 11.77 -28.64 3.03
C ALA A 229 11.78 -27.18 2.52
N LYS A 230 11.05 -26.89 1.42
CA LYS A 230 11.00 -25.57 0.76
C LYS A 230 9.71 -24.80 1.07
N ARG A 231 8.64 -25.49 1.44
CA ARG A 231 7.29 -24.91 1.63
C ARG A 231 7.28 -23.71 2.57
N ARG A 232 8.00 -23.76 3.69
CA ARG A 232 8.07 -22.62 4.63
C ARG A 232 8.61 -21.35 3.98
N ARG A 233 9.66 -21.46 3.16
CA ARG A 233 10.23 -20.32 2.43
C ARG A 233 9.27 -19.84 1.35
N ALA A 234 8.72 -20.75 0.56
CA ALA A 234 7.75 -20.44 -0.49
C ALA A 234 6.53 -19.66 0.06
N VAL A 235 5.96 -20.11 1.19
CA VAL A 235 4.84 -19.41 1.85
C VAL A 235 5.24 -18.02 2.33
N ARG A 236 6.47 -17.81 2.82
CA ARG A 236 6.94 -16.47 3.22
C ARG A 236 6.98 -15.49 2.05
N GLU A 237 7.35 -15.94 0.86
CA GLU A 237 7.33 -15.07 -0.32
C GLU A 237 5.90 -14.76 -0.78
N VAL A 238 4.99 -15.75 -0.69
CA VAL A 238 3.56 -15.51 -0.94
C VAL A 238 2.99 -14.44 -0.01
N VAL A 239 3.30 -14.51 1.29
CA VAL A 239 2.81 -13.53 2.28
C VAL A 239 3.25 -12.10 1.94
N VAL A 240 4.47 -11.91 1.42
CA VAL A 240 4.95 -10.57 0.97
C VAL A 240 4.09 -10.05 -0.18
N ALA A 241 3.85 -10.87 -1.21
CA ALA A 241 3.02 -10.48 -2.35
C ALA A 241 1.55 -10.22 -1.94
N GLU A 242 1.00 -11.05 -1.06
CA GLU A 242 -0.36 -10.85 -0.51
C GLU A 242 -0.46 -9.53 0.24
N GLN A 243 0.57 -9.15 1.00
CA GLN A 243 0.55 -7.90 1.75
C GLN A 243 0.52 -6.67 0.84
N ILE A 244 1.21 -6.70 -0.31
CA ILE A 244 1.15 -5.63 -1.33
C ILE A 244 -0.27 -5.51 -1.87
N GLN A 245 -0.91 -6.62 -2.23
CA GLN A 245 -2.29 -6.61 -2.72
C GLN A 245 -3.25 -6.07 -1.65
N ARG A 246 -3.10 -6.50 -0.39
CA ARG A 246 -3.92 -5.99 0.72
C ARG A 246 -3.76 -4.48 0.88
N MET A 247 -2.55 -3.96 0.73
CA MET A 247 -2.26 -2.52 0.74
C MET A 247 -3.07 -1.78 -0.33
N LEU A 248 -3.05 -2.26 -1.58
CA LEU A 248 -3.81 -1.67 -2.69
C LEU A 248 -5.32 -1.67 -2.43
N LEU A 249 -5.85 -2.80 -1.96
CA LEU A 249 -7.27 -2.93 -1.65
C LEU A 249 -7.68 -2.04 -0.48
N SER A 250 -6.85 -1.94 0.57
CA SER A 250 -7.12 -1.08 1.74
C SER A 250 -7.05 0.39 1.37
N ASN A 251 -6.13 0.79 0.50
CA ASN A 251 -6.07 2.16 -0.02
C ASN A 251 -7.39 2.52 -0.71
N ARG A 252 -7.85 1.63 -1.61
CA ARG A 252 -9.14 1.77 -2.26
C ARG A 252 -10.30 1.85 -1.25
N ALA A 253 -10.32 0.98 -0.24
CA ALA A 253 -11.37 0.95 0.77
C ALA A 253 -11.45 2.24 1.59
N ILE A 254 -10.30 2.78 2.02
CA ILE A 254 -10.22 4.04 2.77
C ILE A 254 -10.78 5.19 1.92
N LEU A 255 -10.31 5.31 0.68
CA LEU A 255 -10.70 6.41 -0.19
C LEU A 255 -12.21 6.35 -0.55
N GLU A 256 -12.72 5.15 -0.83
CA GLU A 256 -14.14 4.93 -1.11
C GLU A 256 -15.00 5.19 0.13
N PHE A 257 -14.58 4.72 1.31
CA PHE A 257 -15.32 4.92 2.56
C PHE A 257 -15.45 6.41 2.92
N GLU A 258 -14.37 7.17 2.81
CA GLU A 258 -14.41 8.61 3.09
C GLU A 258 -15.24 9.39 2.06
N ASP A 259 -15.18 9.01 0.79
CA ASP A 259 -16.01 9.64 -0.25
C ASP A 259 -17.50 9.38 0.01
N LEU A 260 -17.87 8.16 0.41
CA LEU A 260 -19.23 7.81 0.82
C LEU A 260 -19.65 8.56 2.09
N ARG A 261 -18.77 8.73 3.08
CA ARG A 261 -19.04 9.50 4.31
C ARG A 261 -19.40 10.95 3.98
N LEU A 262 -18.67 11.57 3.05
CA LEU A 262 -18.94 12.93 2.58
C LEU A 262 -20.26 13.02 1.81
N GLN A 263 -20.55 12.04 0.95
CA GLN A 263 -21.83 11.96 0.23
C GLN A 263 -23.00 11.82 1.21
N LEU A 264 -22.88 10.92 2.19
CA LEU A 264 -23.90 10.69 3.22
C LEU A 264 -24.20 11.96 4.01
N ALA A 265 -23.19 12.74 4.37
CA ALA A 265 -23.36 14.00 5.11
C ALA A 265 -24.18 15.07 4.35
N ARG A 266 -24.33 14.93 3.02
CA ARG A 266 -25.07 15.86 2.14
C ARG A 266 -26.37 15.27 1.62
N GLU A 267 -26.62 13.99 1.90
CA GLU A 267 -27.78 13.27 1.38
C GLU A 267 -29.00 13.55 2.26
N THR A 268 -30.13 13.85 1.61
CA THR A 268 -31.41 14.15 2.26
C THR A 268 -32.46 13.09 2.00
N ASP A 269 -32.26 12.25 0.98
CA ASP A 269 -33.11 11.12 0.65
C ASP A 269 -32.72 9.90 1.50
N SER A 270 -33.64 9.41 2.34
CA SER A 270 -33.41 8.26 3.23
C SER A 270 -33.14 6.95 2.50
N GLY A 271 -33.72 6.77 1.30
CA GLY A 271 -33.44 5.59 0.46
C GLY A 271 -32.00 5.57 -0.05
N LYS A 272 -31.50 6.72 -0.49
CA LYS A 272 -30.09 6.89 -0.90
C LYS A 272 -29.14 6.84 0.29
N ALA A 273 -29.48 7.50 1.41
CA ALA A 273 -28.68 7.45 2.63
C ALA A 273 -28.50 6.02 3.12
N LYS A 274 -29.58 5.22 3.14
CA LYS A 274 -29.52 3.78 3.43
C LYS A 274 -28.59 3.03 2.46
N THR A 275 -28.68 3.30 1.16
CA THR A 275 -27.82 2.65 0.16
C THR A 275 -26.34 2.97 0.37
N LEU A 276 -26.02 4.22 0.74
CA LEU A 276 -24.66 4.63 1.08
C LEU A 276 -24.16 3.91 2.34
N LEU A 277 -24.99 3.84 3.39
CA LEU A 277 -24.69 3.11 4.63
C LEU A 277 -24.46 1.61 4.38
N ASP A 278 -25.31 0.95 3.59
CA ASP A 278 -25.16 -0.46 3.22
C ASP A 278 -23.83 -0.71 2.48
N ARG A 279 -23.42 0.24 1.63
CA ARG A 279 -22.12 0.18 0.95
C ARG A 279 -20.95 0.35 1.92
N MET A 280 -21.05 1.32 2.84
CA MET A 280 -20.04 1.54 3.88
C MET A 280 -19.89 0.32 4.81
N GLU A 281 -20.99 -0.31 5.19
CA GLU A 281 -21.01 -1.57 5.94
C GLU A 281 -20.28 -2.69 5.18
N THR A 282 -20.56 -2.85 3.89
CA THR A 282 -19.88 -3.83 3.04
C THR A 282 -18.36 -3.61 3.01
N ILE A 283 -17.92 -2.35 2.91
CA ILE A 283 -16.51 -1.97 2.94
C ILE A 283 -15.89 -2.35 4.29
N LEU A 284 -16.52 -2.01 5.41
CA LEU A 284 -16.02 -2.32 6.76
C LEU A 284 -15.87 -3.83 6.98
N ARG A 285 -16.89 -4.62 6.62
CA ARG A 285 -16.83 -6.09 6.76
C ARG A 285 -15.66 -6.69 5.97
N THR A 286 -15.47 -6.20 4.74
CA THR A 286 -14.36 -6.65 3.88
C THR A 286 -13.00 -6.19 4.42
N GLU A 287 -12.91 -4.96 4.94
CA GLU A 287 -11.68 -4.39 5.51
C GLU A 287 -11.28 -5.07 6.83
N ILE A 288 -12.25 -5.45 7.66
CA ILE A 288 -12.02 -6.23 8.89
C ILE A 288 -11.35 -7.56 8.53
N ALA A 289 -11.95 -8.34 7.63
CA ALA A 289 -11.38 -9.63 7.21
C ALA A 289 -9.95 -9.47 6.63
N ARG A 290 -9.72 -8.41 5.84
CA ARG A 290 -8.39 -8.11 5.29
C ARG A 290 -7.38 -7.71 6.35
N THR A 291 -7.81 -6.95 7.35
CA THR A 291 -6.97 -6.48 8.45
C THR A 291 -6.61 -7.63 9.38
N GLU A 292 -7.50 -8.61 9.60
CA GLU A 292 -7.21 -9.84 10.34
C GLU A 292 -6.11 -10.68 9.65
N LEU A 293 -6.18 -10.81 8.32
CA LEU A 293 -5.12 -11.46 7.54
C LEU A 293 -3.80 -10.67 7.61
N SER A 294 -3.85 -9.34 7.54
CA SER A 294 -2.67 -8.47 7.68
C SER A 294 -2.05 -8.57 9.08
N LEU A 295 -2.87 -8.65 10.12
CA LEU A 295 -2.43 -8.86 11.50
C LEU A 295 -1.72 -10.21 11.65
N THR A 296 -2.27 -11.26 11.05
CA THR A 296 -1.66 -12.59 11.04
C THR A 296 -0.29 -12.56 10.35
N ALA A 297 -0.21 -11.91 9.18
CA ALA A 297 1.03 -11.76 8.43
C ALA A 297 2.09 -10.98 9.22
N ALA A 298 1.76 -9.79 9.72
CA ALA A 298 2.67 -8.93 10.48
C ALA A 298 3.13 -9.56 11.81
N SER A 299 2.30 -10.41 12.42
CA SER A 299 2.67 -11.13 13.65
C SER A 299 3.64 -12.30 13.41
N ARG A 300 3.81 -12.74 12.15
CA ARG A 300 4.63 -13.89 11.77
C ARG A 300 5.83 -13.51 10.89
N ASP A 301 5.85 -12.29 10.36
CA ASP A 301 6.90 -11.75 9.51
C ASP A 301 7.23 -10.31 9.89
N SER A 302 8.30 -10.13 10.67
CA SER A 302 8.78 -8.82 11.13
C SER A 302 9.25 -7.91 9.99
N ARG A 303 9.38 -8.44 8.76
CA ARG A 303 9.73 -7.61 7.61
C ARG A 303 8.59 -6.67 7.20
N LEU A 304 7.35 -6.96 7.59
CA LEU A 304 6.17 -6.18 7.20
C LEU A 304 5.93 -5.03 8.20
N GLY A 305 5.71 -3.83 7.69
CA GLY A 305 5.43 -2.63 8.48
C GLY A 305 6.65 -1.80 8.82
N PHE A 306 7.85 -2.40 8.81
CA PHE A 306 9.11 -1.68 9.03
C PHE A 306 9.56 -0.88 7.81
N GLN A 307 9.74 0.42 7.99
CA GLN A 307 10.32 1.37 7.05
C GLN A 307 11.57 2.03 7.69
N PHE A 308 12.63 2.24 6.90
CA PHE A 308 13.95 2.59 7.43
C PHE A 308 14.02 3.93 8.19
N GLU A 309 13.31 4.97 7.71
CA GLU A 309 13.35 6.32 8.31
C GLU A 309 12.31 6.52 9.41
N GLN A 310 11.32 5.64 9.50
CA GLN A 310 10.12 5.81 10.31
C GLN A 310 9.87 4.64 11.27
N ASP A 311 10.81 3.68 11.32
CA ASP A 311 10.65 2.40 12.01
C ASP A 311 9.36 1.67 11.56
N TYR A 312 8.69 0.94 12.45
CA TYR A 312 7.40 0.33 12.15
C TYR A 312 6.29 1.37 12.00
N VAL A 313 5.90 1.62 10.74
CA VAL A 313 4.75 2.46 10.37
C VAL A 313 3.43 1.80 10.78
N TYR A 314 3.38 0.47 10.77
CA TYR A 314 2.33 -0.33 11.40
C TYR A 314 2.91 -1.56 12.11
N THR A 315 2.25 -1.95 13.19
CA THR A 315 2.57 -3.11 14.04
C THR A 315 1.33 -3.95 14.31
N PRO A 316 1.47 -5.18 14.83
CA PRO A 316 0.34 -5.95 15.34
C PRO A 316 -0.54 -5.18 16.34
N TYR A 317 0.05 -4.25 17.12
CA TYR A 317 -0.71 -3.37 18.01
C TYR A 317 -1.61 -2.41 17.22
N SER A 318 -1.07 -1.62 16.29
CA SER A 318 -1.87 -0.68 15.48
C SER A 318 -2.95 -1.38 14.64
N LEU A 319 -2.71 -2.61 14.18
CA LEU A 319 -3.70 -3.40 13.45
C LEU A 319 -4.84 -3.87 14.34
N ARG A 320 -4.58 -4.19 15.62
CA ARG A 320 -5.64 -4.46 16.61
C ARG A 320 -6.47 -3.21 16.90
N GLU A 321 -5.84 -2.05 17.00
CA GLU A 321 -6.55 -0.78 17.16
C GLU A 321 -7.44 -0.47 15.96
N LYS A 322 -6.96 -0.72 14.73
CA LYS A 322 -7.77 -0.64 13.50
C LYS A 322 -8.99 -1.57 13.56
N LEU A 323 -8.81 -2.82 13.97
CA LEU A 323 -9.92 -3.77 14.11
C LEU A 323 -10.93 -3.32 15.14
N ALA A 324 -10.48 -2.84 16.31
CA ALA A 324 -11.36 -2.34 17.35
C ALA A 324 -12.21 -1.15 16.86
N LEU A 325 -11.57 -0.18 16.20
CA LEU A 325 -12.26 0.96 15.59
C LEU A 325 -13.31 0.52 14.57
N MET A 326 -12.93 -0.33 13.60
CA MET A 326 -13.86 -0.73 12.53
C MET A 326 -15.03 -1.56 13.05
N ARG A 327 -14.81 -2.40 14.08
CA ARG A 327 -15.88 -3.14 14.74
C ARG A 327 -16.82 -2.21 15.50
N GLU A 328 -16.28 -1.22 16.22
CA GLU A 328 -17.09 -0.19 16.85
C GLU A 328 -17.94 0.58 15.83
N THR A 329 -17.34 0.99 14.71
CA THR A 329 -18.07 1.66 13.64
C THR A 329 -19.18 0.78 13.07
N LEU A 330 -18.89 -0.49 12.78
CA LEU A 330 -19.84 -1.45 12.22
C LEU A 330 -21.00 -1.78 13.18
N GLU A 331 -20.70 -1.99 14.46
CA GLU A 331 -21.65 -2.51 15.44
C GLU A 331 -22.43 -1.41 16.18
N LYS A 332 -21.86 -0.19 16.26
CA LYS A 332 -22.46 0.92 17.04
C LYS A 332 -22.71 2.15 16.20
N GLN A 333 -21.70 2.64 15.46
CA GLN A 333 -21.81 3.96 14.83
C GLN A 333 -22.71 3.96 13.59
N LEU A 334 -22.60 2.96 12.70
CA LEU A 334 -23.48 2.85 11.54
C LEU A 334 -24.95 2.58 11.95
N PRO A 335 -25.26 1.66 12.89
CA PRO A 335 -26.64 1.45 13.33
C PRO A 335 -27.27 2.66 14.04
N ALA A 336 -26.46 3.47 14.73
CA ALA A 336 -26.92 4.71 15.37
C ALA A 336 -27.10 5.88 14.39
N SER A 337 -26.65 5.74 13.15
CA SER A 337 -26.81 6.78 12.12
C SER A 337 -28.28 6.83 11.66
N PRO A 338 -28.89 8.02 11.57
CA PRO A 338 -30.25 8.16 11.06
C PRO A 338 -30.31 7.66 9.61
N ARG A 339 -31.28 6.78 9.32
CA ARG A 339 -31.49 6.15 8.02
C ARG A 339 -32.38 6.98 7.12
#